data_AF-A0A8S9Z8U6-F1
#
_entry.id   AF-A0A8S9Z8U6-F1
#
_cell.length_a   1.000
_cell.length_b   1.000
_cell.length_c   1.000
_cell.angle_alpha   90.00
_cell.angle_beta   90.00
_cell.angle_gamma   90.00
#
_symmetry.space_group_name_H-M   'P 1'
#
loop_
_entity.id
_entity.type
_entity.pdbx_description
1 polymer ?
#
loop_
_entity_poly.entity_id
_entity_poly.type
_entity_poly.pdbx_seq_one_letter_code
_entity_poly.pdbx_strand_id
1 'polypeptide(L)'
;MLVAISHTEWNSAAFPNPNNDPLCKNICLKVAYKGKSVKLRVKDKCPGCTKTHADLSKPAFEKLAPLSVGHVYGATLTFVKC
;
A
#
# COMPACT_ATOMS: atom_id res chain seq x y z
N MET A 1 4.10 -8.18 6.95
CA MET A 1 3.67 -6.78 6.80
C MET A 1 3.08 -6.61 5.41
N LEU A 2 1.92 -5.95 5.33
CA LEU A 2 1.14 -5.82 4.11
C LEU A 2 0.57 -4.41 3.97
N VAL A 3 0.08 -4.10 2.77
CA VAL A 3 -0.55 -2.83 2.45
C VAL A 3 -1.77 -3.08 1.57
N ALA A 4 -2.83 -2.31 1.83
CA ALA A 4 -3.95 -2.12 0.93
C ALA A 4 -3.72 -0.86 0.08
N ILE A 5 -3.88 -0.97 -1.23
CA ILE A 5 -3.67 0.15 -2.16
C ILE A 5 -4.98 0.59 -2.79
N SER A 6 -5.06 1.85 -3.22
CA SER A 6 -6.22 2.43 -3.89
C SER A 6 -6.82 1.52 -4.94
N HIS A 7 -8.15 1.39 -4.95
CA HIS A 7 -8.88 0.66 -5.98
C HIS A 7 -8.57 1.14 -7.40
N THR A 8 -8.17 2.40 -7.58
CA THR A 8 -7.81 2.97 -8.89
C THR A 8 -6.53 2.41 -9.48
N GLU A 9 -5.67 1.78 -8.68
CA GLU A 9 -4.46 1.12 -9.15
C GLU A 9 -4.78 -0.27 -9.75
N TRP A 10 -5.89 -0.89 -9.34
CA TRP A 10 -6.28 -2.23 -9.77
C TRP A 10 -6.88 -2.20 -11.17
N ASN A 11 -6.46 -3.12 -12.03
CA ASN A 11 -7.00 -3.24 -13.38
C ASN A 11 -8.20 -4.19 -13.40
N SER A 12 -9.32 -3.72 -12.85
CA SER A 12 -10.55 -4.52 -12.75
C SER A 12 -11.19 -4.83 -14.12
N ALA A 13 -10.85 -4.06 -15.17
CA ALA A 13 -11.32 -4.32 -16.53
C ALA A 13 -10.62 -5.53 -17.16
N ALA A 14 -9.29 -5.63 -17.00
CA ALA A 14 -8.54 -6.78 -17.48
C ALA A 14 -8.61 -7.99 -16.53
N PHE A 15 -8.73 -7.74 -15.22
CA PHE A 15 -8.78 -8.77 -14.18
C PHE A 15 -10.01 -8.57 -13.27
N PRO A 16 -11.20 -9.02 -13.69
CA PRO A 16 -12.43 -8.86 -12.89
C PRO A 16 -12.35 -9.53 -11.52
N ASN A 17 -11.62 -10.65 -11.42
CA ASN A 17 -11.25 -11.25 -10.14
C ASN A 17 -9.95 -10.60 -9.63
N PRO A 18 -9.99 -9.80 -8.54
CA PRO A 18 -8.80 -9.10 -8.04
C PRO A 18 -7.69 -10.06 -7.61
N ASN A 19 -8.00 -11.31 -7.25
CA ASN A 19 -6.98 -12.31 -6.92
C ASN A 19 -6.07 -12.64 -8.11
N ASN A 20 -6.50 -12.34 -9.34
CA ASN A 20 -5.72 -12.54 -10.56
C ASN A 20 -4.89 -11.31 -10.97
N ASP A 21 -5.16 -10.14 -10.39
CA ASP A 21 -4.46 -8.89 -10.71
C ASP A 21 -2.95 -9.03 -10.39
N PRO A 22 -2.04 -8.65 -11.30
CA PRO A 22 -0.60 -8.68 -11.07
C PRO A 22 -0.15 -7.94 -9.79
N LEU A 23 -0.88 -6.90 -9.37
CA LEU A 23 -0.61 -6.17 -8.14
C LEU A 23 -0.65 -7.07 -6.90
N CYS A 24 -1.53 -8.07 -6.86
CA CYS A 24 -1.65 -8.99 -5.71
C CYS A 24 -0.57 -10.08 -5.67
N LYS A 25 0.18 -10.25 -6.77
CA LYS A 25 1.14 -11.36 -6.97
C LYS A 25 2.55 -10.98 -6.52
N ASN A 26 3.24 -10.16 -7.31
CA ASN A 26 4.68 -9.89 -7.16
C ASN A 26 5.00 -8.39 -7.04
N ILE A 27 4.03 -7.58 -6.64
CA ILE A 27 4.21 -6.14 -6.45
C ILE A 27 4.28 -5.79 -4.96
N CYS A 28 5.26 -4.98 -4.63
CA CYS A 28 5.50 -4.44 -3.32
C CYS A 28 5.39 -2.91 -3.38
N LEU A 29 4.97 -2.29 -2.28
CA LEU A 29 5.03 -0.85 -2.09
C LEU A 29 6.17 -0.51 -1.13
N LYS A 30 7.11 0.32 -1.60
CA LYS A 30 8.05 1.00 -0.73
C LYS A 30 7.40 2.29 -0.25
N VAL A 31 7.31 2.45 1.07
CA VAL A 31 6.81 3.66 1.71
C VAL A 31 7.99 4.33 2.41
N ALA A 32 8.24 5.60 2.12
CA ALA A 32 9.27 6.39 2.78
C ALA A 32 8.63 7.60 3.48
N TYR A 33 8.96 7.80 4.76
CA TYR A 33 8.40 8.87 5.57
C TYR A 33 9.40 9.29 6.65
N LYS A 34 9.69 10.60 6.73
CA LYS A 34 10.60 11.21 7.74
C LYS A 34 11.91 10.43 7.95
N GLY A 35 12.59 10.07 6.86
CA GLY A 35 13.87 9.34 6.89
C GLY A 35 13.76 7.83 7.17
N LYS A 36 12.56 7.30 7.44
CA LYS A 36 12.30 5.87 7.60
C LYS A 36 11.70 5.27 6.34
N SER A 37 11.90 3.97 6.12
CA SER A 37 11.27 3.27 5.00
C SER A 37 10.86 1.84 5.35
N VAL A 38 9.76 1.39 4.75
CA VAL A 38 9.30 0.00 4.78
C VAL A 38 9.01 -0.47 3.36
N LYS A 39 9.23 -1.77 3.09
CA LYS A 39 8.80 -2.46 1.87
C LYS A 39 7.69 -3.45 2.24
N LEU A 40 6.53 -3.31 1.61
CA LEU A 40 5.30 -4.03 1.97
C LEU A 40 4.76 -4.78 0.77
N ARG A 41 4.32 -6.02 0.95
CA ARG A 41 3.60 -6.75 -0.11
C ARG A 41 2.21 -6.15 -0.27
N VAL A 42 1.83 -5.85 -1.51
CA VAL A 42 0.44 -5.51 -1.83
C VAL A 42 -0.38 -6.79 -1.69
N LYS A 43 -1.37 -6.76 -0.79
CA LYS A 43 -2.22 -7.92 -0.51
C LYS A 43 -3.70 -7.61 -0.43
N ASP A 44 -4.05 -6.33 -0.51
CA ASP A 44 -5.45 -5.93 -0.37
C ASP A 44 -5.75 -4.66 -1.17
N LYS A 45 -7.03 -4.44 -1.43
CA LYS A 45 -7.56 -3.27 -2.13
C LYS A 45 -8.23 -2.37 -1.12
N CYS A 46 -7.98 -1.07 -1.20
CA CYS A 46 -8.67 -0.06 -0.41
C CYS A 46 -9.71 0.67 -1.28
N PRO A 47 -11.02 0.35 -1.16
CA PRO A 47 -12.07 0.96 -1.99
C PRO A 47 -12.24 2.46 -1.74
N GLY A 48 -12.06 2.92 -0.50
CA GLY A 48 -12.20 4.33 -0.11
C GLY A 48 -10.94 5.18 -0.27
N CYS A 49 -9.80 4.58 -0.64
CA CYS A 49 -8.55 5.32 -0.78
C CYS A 49 -8.50 6.08 -2.10
N THR A 50 -7.96 7.29 -2.05
CA THR A 50 -7.53 8.02 -3.25
C THR A 50 -6.26 7.39 -3.81
N LYS A 51 -5.92 7.69 -5.06
CA LYS A 51 -4.75 7.14 -5.76
C LYS A 51 -3.43 7.27 -4.98
N THR A 52 -3.27 8.35 -4.21
CA THR A 52 -2.05 8.64 -3.43
C THR A 52 -2.12 8.19 -1.98
N HIS A 53 -3.16 7.45 -1.58
CA HIS A 53 -3.35 6.94 -0.23
C HIS A 53 -3.08 5.42 -0.18
N ALA A 54 -2.27 5.01 0.79
CA ALA A 54 -1.98 3.60 1.08
C ALA A 54 -2.36 3.29 2.53
N ASP A 55 -3.07 2.18 2.73
CA ASP A 55 -3.50 1.74 4.05
C ASP A 55 -2.60 0.60 4.53
N LEU A 56 -1.75 0.92 5.51
CA LEU A 56 -0.69 0.04 5.99
C LEU A 56 -1.23 -0.83 7.13
N SER A 57 -0.87 -2.12 7.13
CA SER A 57 -1.07 -2.94 8.34
C SER A 57 -0.46 -2.27 9.57
N LYS A 58 -1.10 -2.38 10.75
CA LYS A 58 -0.59 -1.83 12.03
C LYS A 58 0.92 -2.02 12.25
N PRO A 59 1.50 -3.23 12.15
CA PRO A 59 2.94 -3.43 12.35
C PRO A 59 3.83 -2.79 11.27
N ALA A 60 3.29 -2.45 10.09
CA ALA A 60 4.01 -1.70 9.08
C ALA A 60 4.02 -0.20 9.39
N PHE A 61 2.86 0.35 9.77
CA PHE A 61 2.72 1.75 10.13
C PHE A 61 3.58 2.11 11.35
N GLU A 62 3.60 1.24 12.36
CA GLU A 62 4.37 1.45 13.60
C GLU A 62 5.88 1.64 13.36
N LYS A 63 6.42 1.09 12.26
CA LYS A 63 7.81 1.31 11.86
C LYS A 63 8.07 2.72 11.33
N LEU A 64 7.04 3.42 10.84
CA LEU A 64 7.14 4.77 10.31
C LEU A 64 6.75 5.82 11.36
N ALA A 65 5.67 5.59 12.10
CA ALA A 65 5.14 6.52 13.10
C ALA A 65 4.40 5.78 14.23
N PRO A 66 4.26 6.39 15.43
CA PRO A 66 3.45 5.82 16.51
C PRO A 66 1.99 5.62 16.07
N LEU A 67 1.38 4.50 16.47
CA LEU A 67 0.00 4.17 16.08
C LEU A 67 -1.03 5.23 16.53
N SER A 68 -0.75 5.97 17.61
CA SER A 68 -1.59 7.06 18.10
C SER A 68 -1.75 8.24 17.14
N VAL A 69 -0.84 8.36 16.15
CA VAL A 69 -0.95 9.40 15.10
C VAL A 69 -2.10 9.09 14.13
N GLY A 70 -2.39 7.81 13.89
CA GLY A 70 -3.47 7.34 13.01
C GLY A 70 -3.21 7.54 11.51
N HIS A 71 -2.94 8.78 11.07
CA HIS A 71 -2.76 9.14 9.66
C HIS A 71 -1.56 10.08 9.50
N VAL A 72 -0.73 9.85 8.48
CA VAL A 72 0.41 10.72 8.15
C VAL A 72 0.34 11.21 6.71
N TYR A 73 0.78 12.44 6.48
CA TYR A 73 0.83 13.07 5.17
C TYR A 73 2.29 13.28 4.72
N GLY A 74 2.51 13.35 3.41
CA GLY A 74 3.84 13.58 2.83
C GLY A 74 4.75 12.36 2.79
N ALA A 75 4.19 11.15 2.88
CA ALA A 75 4.93 9.92 2.60
C ALA A 75 5.11 9.73 1.08
N THR A 76 6.26 9.22 0.67
CA THR A 76 6.52 8.84 -0.72
C THR A 76 6.16 7.38 -0.91
N LEU A 77 5.30 7.10 -1.90
CA LEU A 77 4.88 5.77 -2.29
C LEU A 77 5.58 5.36 -3.59
N THR A 78 6.24 4.21 -3.61
CA THR A 78 6.93 3.71 -4.81
C THR A 78 6.63 2.24 -5.01
N PHE A 79 5.96 1.90 -6.11
CA PHE A 79 5.76 0.51 -6.51
C PHE A 79 7.09 -0.09 -6.96
N VAL A 80 7.40 -1.27 -6.45
CA VAL A 80 8.60 -2.04 -6.77
C VAL A 80 8.23 -3.51 -6.94
N LYS A 81 9.06 -4.27 -7.65
CA LYS A 81 8.95 -5.73 -7.61
C LYS A 81 9.27 -6.23 -6.20
N CYS A 82 8.44 -7.14 -5.72
CA CYS A 82 8.86 -8.06 -4.68
C CYS A 82 9.91 -9.01 -5.28
#